data_AF-A0A5N5NYA2-F1
#
_entry.id   AF-A0A5N5NYA2-F1
#
_cell.length_a   1.000
_cell.length_b   1.000
_cell.length_c   1.000
_cell.angle_alpha   90.00
_cell.angle_beta   90.00
_cell.angle_gamma   90.00
#
_symmetry.space_group_name_H-M   'P 1'
#
loop_
_entity.id
_entity.type
_entity.pdbx_description
1 polymer ?
#
loop_
_entity_poly.entity_id
_entity_poly.type
_entity_poly.pdbx_seq_one_letter_code
_entity_poly.pdbx_strand_id
1 'polypeptide(L)'
;MATVKLKLGFFLMKNPSPEEAGVLALFLQDLLNKHIERELPEVREEIKRYLAVTEAELSSIGPERPTAVHIRYFLTDVSMRFHRLAEAAMEGNYQGPEMDFFKAPNTRLRAEVHETNGKFAEHMRVSGQKRKVSTEGPHMDADGESTDENEVQQLHVTKKDMVAWVYEVRASSSPFVELTS
;
A
#
# COMPACT_ATOMS: atom_id res chain seq x y z
N MET A 1 37.40 -78.21 -8.76
CA MET A 1 38.12 -77.51 -7.68
C MET A 1 37.96 -75.96 -7.68
N ALA A 2 37.26 -75.33 -8.65
CA ALA A 2 37.11 -73.87 -8.69
C ALA A 2 36.03 -73.29 -7.74
N THR A 3 35.00 -74.07 -7.40
CA THR A 3 33.84 -73.64 -6.59
C THR A 3 34.17 -73.39 -5.11
N VAL A 4 35.22 -74.03 -4.58
CA VAL A 4 35.61 -73.91 -3.17
C VAL A 4 36.33 -72.59 -2.89
N LYS A 5 37.13 -72.08 -3.85
CA LYS A 5 37.82 -70.78 -3.75
C LYS A 5 36.84 -69.59 -3.73
N LEU A 6 35.78 -69.64 -4.52
CA LEU A 6 34.73 -68.60 -4.53
C LEU A 6 33.90 -68.59 -3.25
N LYS A 7 33.54 -69.77 -2.72
CA LYS A 7 32.83 -69.88 -1.43
C LYS A 7 33.68 -69.39 -0.25
N LEU A 8 35.00 -69.64 -0.27
CA LEU A 8 35.90 -69.19 0.79
C LEU A 8 36.13 -67.68 0.75
N GLY A 9 36.28 -67.08 -0.45
CA GLY A 9 36.37 -65.62 -0.61
C GLY A 9 35.09 -64.89 -0.15
N PHE A 10 33.91 -65.47 -0.44
CA PHE A 10 32.63 -64.93 0.02
C PHE A 10 32.41 -65.09 1.54
N PHE A 11 33.00 -66.14 2.14
CA PHE A 11 32.94 -66.39 3.60
C PHE A 11 33.89 -65.47 4.38
N LEU A 12 35.10 -65.22 3.86
CA LEU A 12 36.06 -64.26 4.45
C LEU A 12 35.51 -62.82 4.38
N MET A 13 34.80 -62.46 3.30
CA MET A 13 34.12 -61.17 3.21
C MET A 13 32.92 -61.03 4.16
N LYS A 14 32.30 -62.16 4.59
CA LYS A 14 31.18 -62.18 5.55
C LYS A 14 31.60 -62.31 7.02
N ASN A 15 32.79 -62.85 7.29
CA ASN A 15 33.37 -62.99 8.61
C ASN A 15 34.85 -62.57 8.54
N PRO A 16 35.13 -61.25 8.53
CA PRO A 16 36.49 -60.74 8.51
C PRO A 16 37.23 -61.18 9.78
N SER A 17 38.56 -61.37 9.66
CA SER A 17 39.37 -61.61 10.85
C SER A 17 39.24 -60.41 11.81
N PRO A 18 39.47 -60.58 13.12
CA PRO A 18 39.43 -59.47 14.08
C PRO A 18 40.33 -58.29 13.66
N GLU A 19 41.43 -58.57 12.97
CA GLU A 19 42.36 -57.57 12.44
C GLU A 19 41.77 -56.82 11.24
N GLU A 20 41.14 -57.53 10.29
CA GLU A 20 40.49 -56.91 9.11
C GLU A 20 39.25 -56.09 9.49
N ALA A 21 38.48 -56.55 10.49
CA ALA A 21 37.37 -55.80 11.07
C ALA A 21 37.84 -54.52 11.76
N GLY A 22 38.98 -54.59 12.47
CA GLY A 22 39.62 -53.43 13.08
C GLY A 22 40.09 -52.39 12.06
N VAL A 23 40.71 -52.83 10.96
CA VAL A 23 41.14 -51.94 9.86
C VAL A 23 39.94 -51.26 9.19
N LEU A 24 38.85 -51.99 8.95
CA LEU A 24 37.63 -51.41 8.38
C LEU A 24 36.98 -50.40 9.33
N ALA A 25 36.94 -50.67 10.63
CA ALA A 25 36.41 -49.76 11.63
C ALA A 25 37.21 -48.44 11.68
N LEU A 26 38.55 -48.52 11.64
CA LEU A 26 39.42 -47.34 11.59
C LEU A 26 39.22 -46.53 10.30
N PHE A 27 39.08 -47.21 9.16
CA PHE A 27 38.82 -46.55 7.89
C PHE A 27 37.46 -45.84 7.86
N LEU A 28 36.40 -46.50 8.36
CA LEU A 28 35.06 -45.90 8.49
C LEU A 28 35.07 -44.72 9.46
N GLN A 29 35.83 -44.81 10.56
CA GLN A 29 35.96 -43.74 11.53
C GLN A 29 36.66 -42.52 10.92
N ASP A 30 37.75 -42.71 10.18
CA ASP A 30 38.46 -41.64 9.48
C ASP A 30 37.60 -41.02 8.37
N LEU A 31 36.88 -41.86 7.61
CA LEU A 31 35.95 -41.40 6.58
C LEU A 31 34.79 -40.58 7.19
N LEU A 32 34.22 -41.03 8.30
CA LEU A 32 33.15 -40.33 9.00
C LEU A 32 33.65 -39.01 9.58
N ASN A 33 34.83 -38.99 10.19
CA ASN A 33 35.43 -37.76 10.73
C ASN A 33 35.68 -36.73 9.62
N LYS A 34 36.26 -37.13 8.49
CA LYS A 34 36.45 -36.25 7.33
C LYS A 34 35.14 -35.71 6.78
N HIS A 35 34.10 -36.54 6.77
CA HIS A 35 32.77 -36.09 6.36
C HIS A 35 32.20 -35.06 7.35
N ILE A 36 32.24 -35.34 8.66
CA ILE A 36 31.79 -34.43 9.71
C ILE A 36 32.55 -33.10 9.66
N GLU A 37 33.87 -33.12 9.50
CA GLU A 37 34.70 -31.92 9.40
C GLU A 37 34.33 -31.04 8.21
N ARG A 38 33.90 -31.66 7.09
CA ARG A 38 33.46 -30.94 5.89
C ARG A 38 32.05 -30.38 6.03
N GLU A 39 31.11 -31.14 6.55
CA GLU A 39 29.69 -30.76 6.58
C GLU A 39 29.33 -29.86 7.79
N LEU A 40 30.01 -29.99 8.94
CA LEU A 40 29.70 -29.20 10.13
C LEU A 40 29.74 -27.67 9.91
N PRO A 41 30.75 -27.11 9.20
CA PRO A 41 30.75 -25.69 8.89
C PRO A 41 29.52 -25.25 8.09
N GLU A 42 29.09 -26.04 7.11
CA GLU A 42 27.93 -25.74 6.26
C GLU A 42 26.64 -25.73 7.09
N VAL A 43 26.43 -26.77 7.91
CA VAL A 43 25.28 -26.84 8.83
C VAL A 43 25.27 -25.66 9.80
N ARG A 44 26.44 -25.25 10.31
CA ARG A 44 26.54 -24.09 11.21
C ARG A 44 26.12 -22.80 10.52
N GLU A 45 26.57 -22.57 9.30
CA GLU A 45 26.18 -21.37 8.54
C GLU A 45 24.69 -21.40 8.17
N GLU A 46 24.16 -22.58 7.86
CA GLU A 46 22.73 -22.78 7.64
C GLU A 46 21.89 -22.45 8.89
N ILE A 47 22.29 -22.93 10.07
CA ILE A 47 21.62 -22.61 11.34
C ILE A 47 21.66 -21.10 11.62
N LYS A 48 22.83 -20.46 11.43
CA LYS A 48 22.95 -19.00 11.61
C LYS A 48 22.05 -18.23 10.67
N ARG A 49 21.97 -18.65 9.41
CA ARG A 49 21.07 -18.05 8.42
C ARG A 49 19.61 -18.21 8.85
N TYR A 50 19.18 -19.40 9.28
CA TYR A 50 17.83 -19.61 9.79
C TYR A 50 17.53 -18.79 11.04
N LEU A 51 18.49 -18.67 11.96
CA LEU A 51 18.35 -17.81 13.13
C LEU A 51 18.15 -16.35 12.72
N ALA A 52 18.98 -15.82 11.82
CA ALA A 52 18.87 -14.44 11.35
C ALA A 52 17.52 -14.16 10.66
N VAL A 53 17.02 -15.10 9.85
CA VAL A 53 15.69 -15.00 9.24
C VAL A 53 14.60 -15.00 10.30
N THR A 54 14.66 -15.92 11.26
CA THR A 54 13.66 -16.04 12.33
C THR A 54 13.66 -14.81 13.23
N GLU A 55 14.82 -14.26 13.56
CA GLU A 55 14.95 -13.03 14.34
C GLU A 55 14.40 -11.81 13.59
N ALA A 56 14.63 -11.72 12.27
CA ALA A 56 14.07 -10.67 11.42
C ALA A 56 12.54 -10.77 11.35
N GLU A 57 12.00 -11.99 11.17
CA GLU A 57 10.57 -12.25 11.20
C GLU A 57 9.96 -11.90 12.56
N LEU A 58 10.58 -12.33 13.67
CA LEU A 58 10.12 -12.02 15.02
C LEU A 58 10.12 -10.51 15.28
N SER A 59 11.15 -9.79 14.82
CA SER A 59 11.22 -8.34 14.92
C SER A 59 10.07 -7.65 14.16
N SER A 60 9.67 -8.19 13.00
CA SER A 60 8.58 -7.63 12.19
C SER A 60 7.20 -7.75 12.84
N ILE A 61 6.99 -8.74 13.70
CA ILE A 61 5.72 -8.98 14.43
C ILE A 61 5.52 -7.96 15.58
N GLY A 62 6.62 -7.32 15.99
CA GLY A 62 6.66 -6.33 17.05
C GLY A 62 6.71 -6.94 18.47
N PRO A 63 6.58 -6.10 19.51
CA PRO A 63 6.78 -6.53 20.90
C PRO A 63 5.70 -7.50 21.35
N GLU A 64 6.08 -8.41 22.26
CA GLU A 64 5.15 -9.33 22.89
C GLU A 64 4.01 -8.57 23.61
N ARG A 65 2.79 -9.09 23.51
CA ARG A 65 1.58 -8.50 24.09
C ARG A 65 0.91 -9.50 25.03
N PRO A 66 1.48 -9.77 26.23
CA PRO A 66 1.04 -10.86 27.09
C PRO A 66 -0.27 -10.59 27.85
N THR A 67 -0.68 -9.31 27.97
CA THR A 67 -1.89 -8.94 28.71
C THR A 67 -2.85 -8.13 27.85
N ALA A 68 -4.13 -8.14 28.22
CA ALA A 68 -5.17 -7.35 27.54
C ALA A 68 -4.86 -5.84 27.53
N VAL A 69 -4.10 -5.33 28.52
CA VAL A 69 -3.66 -3.93 28.55
C VAL A 69 -2.69 -3.64 27.41
N HIS A 70 -1.70 -4.51 27.19
CA HIS A 70 -0.74 -4.36 26.09
C HIS A 70 -1.43 -4.41 24.72
N ILE A 71 -2.40 -5.31 24.55
CA ILE A 71 -3.20 -5.41 23.32
C ILE A 71 -3.97 -4.13 23.07
N ARG A 72 -4.62 -3.57 24.10
CA ARG A 72 -5.34 -2.30 23.98
C ARG A 72 -4.42 -1.15 23.60
N TYR A 73 -3.25 -1.04 24.23
CA TYR A 73 -2.27 -0.02 23.90
C TYR A 73 -1.85 -0.11 22.42
N PHE A 74 -1.55 -1.32 21.94
CA PHE A 74 -1.19 -1.56 20.54
C PHE A 74 -2.32 -1.13 19.58
N LEU A 75 -3.57 -1.53 19.84
CA LEU A 75 -4.71 -1.15 19.00
C LEU A 75 -4.96 0.37 19.01
N THR A 76 -4.80 1.02 20.16
CA THR A 76 -4.90 2.47 20.27
C THR A 76 -3.80 3.16 19.47
N ASP A 77 -2.55 2.69 19.55
CA ASP A 77 -1.45 3.25 18.76
C ASP A 77 -1.72 3.13 17.25
N VAL A 78 -2.15 1.94 16.79
CA VAL A 78 -2.54 1.74 15.38
C VAL A 78 -3.67 2.68 14.97
N SER A 79 -4.70 2.83 15.81
CA SER A 79 -5.83 3.71 15.54
C SER A 79 -5.41 5.18 15.46
N MET A 80 -4.51 5.61 16.34
CA MET A 80 -3.97 6.97 16.34
C MET A 80 -3.10 7.24 15.10
N ARG A 81 -2.29 6.26 14.67
CA ARG A 81 -1.51 6.37 13.44
C ARG A 81 -2.40 6.50 12.21
N PHE A 82 -3.48 5.70 12.13
CA PHE A 82 -4.47 5.83 11.06
C PHE A 82 -5.13 7.21 11.08
N HIS A 83 -5.54 7.69 12.25
CA HIS A 83 -6.17 9.01 12.37
C HIS A 83 -5.27 10.13 11.86
N ARG A 84 -3.99 10.15 12.26
CA ARG A 84 -3.00 11.12 11.78
C ARG A 84 -2.80 11.05 10.26
N LEU A 85 -2.77 9.85 9.69
CA LEU A 85 -2.69 9.67 8.24
C LEU A 85 -3.92 10.25 7.52
N ALA A 86 -5.11 9.99 8.04
CA ALA A 86 -6.35 10.52 7.48
C ALA A 86 -6.40 12.06 7.56
N GLU A 87 -6.02 12.62 8.71
CA GLU A 87 -5.91 14.06 8.91
C GLU A 87 -4.92 14.70 7.93
N ALA A 88 -3.69 14.15 7.84
CA ALA A 88 -2.68 14.59 6.88
C ALA A 88 -3.18 14.49 5.42
N ALA A 89 -3.94 13.43 5.08
CA ALA A 89 -4.53 13.25 3.76
C ALA A 89 -5.56 14.34 3.42
N MET A 90 -6.39 14.72 4.39
CA MET A 90 -7.41 15.77 4.27
C MET A 90 -6.80 17.17 4.24
N GLU A 91 -5.85 17.46 5.12
CA GLU A 91 -5.18 18.76 5.20
C GLU A 91 -4.20 18.98 4.05
N GLY A 92 -3.71 17.91 3.43
CA GLY A 92 -2.68 17.98 2.39
C GLY A 92 -1.26 18.15 2.93
N ASN A 93 -1.03 17.87 4.21
CA ASN A 93 0.29 17.93 4.83
C ASN A 93 1.04 16.59 4.70
N TYR A 94 1.70 16.38 3.57
CA TYR A 94 2.33 15.10 3.22
C TYR A 94 3.79 14.93 3.68
N GLN A 95 4.37 15.94 4.34
CA GLN A 95 5.80 15.95 4.70
C GLN A 95 6.08 15.40 6.11
N GLY A 96 5.10 14.71 6.70
CA GLY A 96 5.17 14.18 8.05
C GLY A 96 5.98 12.89 8.21
N PRO A 97 5.94 12.27 9.41
CA PRO A 97 6.62 11.01 9.71
C PRO A 97 6.24 9.88 8.74
N GLU A 98 5.00 9.89 8.24
CA GLU A 98 4.45 8.91 7.33
C GLU A 98 4.57 9.33 5.85
N MET A 99 5.54 10.16 5.48
CA MET A 99 5.76 10.61 4.08
C MET A 99 5.81 9.45 3.08
N ASP A 100 6.39 8.31 3.46
CA ASP A 100 6.50 7.13 2.60
C ASP A 100 5.14 6.57 2.18
N PHE A 101 4.12 6.66 3.04
CA PHE A 101 2.75 6.29 2.70
C PHE A 101 2.21 7.17 1.56
N PHE A 102 2.55 8.45 1.56
CA PHE A 102 2.09 9.42 0.55
C PHE A 102 2.87 9.38 -0.78
N LYS A 103 3.83 8.46 -0.95
CA LYS A 103 4.52 8.23 -2.24
C LYS A 103 3.69 7.36 -3.19
N ALA A 104 2.79 6.54 -2.66
CA ALA A 104 1.91 5.72 -3.46
C ALA A 104 0.83 6.57 -4.18
N PRO A 105 0.33 6.12 -5.34
CA PRO A 105 -0.83 6.75 -5.97
C PRO A 105 -2.07 6.61 -5.05
N ASN A 106 -3.01 7.55 -5.17
CA ASN A 106 -4.31 7.55 -4.47
C ASN A 106 -4.26 7.66 -2.94
N THR A 107 -3.14 8.08 -2.35
CA THR A 107 -3.04 8.34 -0.91
C THR A 107 -3.18 9.83 -0.55
N ARG A 108 -3.08 10.71 -1.55
CA ARG A 108 -3.13 12.16 -1.41
C ARG A 108 -4.53 12.69 -1.73
N LEU A 109 -5.48 12.41 -0.84
CA LEU A 109 -6.90 12.71 -1.03
C LEU A 109 -7.15 14.16 -1.46
N ARG A 110 -6.59 15.15 -0.76
CA ARG A 110 -6.77 16.56 -1.11
C ARG A 110 -6.28 16.89 -2.52
N ALA A 111 -5.14 16.33 -2.95
CA ALA A 111 -4.63 16.55 -4.30
C ALA A 111 -5.56 15.96 -5.38
N GLU A 112 -6.10 14.76 -5.13
CA GLU A 112 -7.05 14.10 -6.02
C GLU A 112 -8.38 14.87 -6.13
N VAL A 113 -8.88 15.41 -5.02
CA VAL A 113 -10.04 16.31 -5.01
C VAL A 113 -9.76 17.59 -5.80
N HIS A 114 -8.56 18.17 -5.66
CA HIS A 114 -8.19 19.34 -6.45
C HIS A 114 -8.12 19.04 -7.95
N GLU A 115 -7.55 17.90 -8.33
CA GLU A 115 -7.46 17.49 -9.73
C GLU A 115 -8.86 17.26 -10.34
N THR A 116 -9.73 16.53 -9.63
CA THR A 116 -11.10 16.26 -10.07
C THR A 116 -11.94 17.53 -10.16
N ASN A 117 -11.84 18.43 -9.19
CA ASN A 117 -12.48 19.74 -9.25
C ASN A 117 -11.95 20.60 -10.40
N GLY A 118 -10.65 20.53 -10.70
CA GLY A 118 -10.06 21.21 -11.86
C GLY A 118 -10.66 20.71 -13.19
N LYS A 119 -10.78 19.39 -13.35
CA LYS A 119 -11.44 18.77 -14.52
C LYS A 119 -12.91 19.20 -14.63
N PHE A 120 -13.62 19.23 -13.51
CA PHE A 120 -15.01 19.71 -13.48
C PHE A 120 -15.13 21.18 -13.86
N ALA A 121 -14.28 22.05 -13.31
CA ALA A 121 -14.28 23.48 -13.61
C ALA A 121 -14.01 23.74 -15.11
N GLU A 122 -13.09 23.00 -15.71
CA GLU A 122 -12.80 23.10 -17.14
C GLU A 122 -13.99 22.62 -17.98
N HIS A 123 -14.64 21.52 -17.58
CA HIS A 123 -15.85 21.06 -18.24
C HIS A 123 -16.98 22.09 -18.17
N MET A 124 -17.21 22.71 -17.00
CA MET A 124 -18.19 23.78 -16.82
C MET A 124 -17.84 25.04 -17.59
N ARG A 125 -16.54 25.35 -17.77
CA ARG A 125 -16.10 26.50 -18.57
C ARG A 125 -16.44 26.34 -20.05
N VAL A 126 -16.24 25.13 -20.60
CA VAL A 126 -16.43 24.84 -22.02
C VAL A 126 -17.89 24.51 -22.35
N SER A 127 -18.52 23.66 -21.52
CA SER A 127 -19.82 23.04 -21.80
C SER A 127 -20.92 23.45 -20.81
N GLY A 128 -20.60 24.29 -19.82
CA GLY A 128 -21.57 24.74 -18.83
C GLY A 128 -22.65 25.61 -19.48
N GLN A 129 -23.91 25.31 -19.15
CA GLN A 129 -25.06 26.08 -19.61
C GLN A 129 -24.97 27.53 -19.10
N LYS A 130 -24.86 28.48 -20.03
CA LYS A 130 -24.83 29.92 -19.72
C LYS A 130 -26.26 30.45 -19.63
N ARG A 131 -26.50 31.48 -18.81
CA ARG A 131 -27.78 32.18 -18.78
C ARG A 131 -27.89 33.13 -19.97
N LYS A 132 -29.06 33.21 -20.60
CA LYS A 132 -29.31 34.17 -21.69
C LYS A 132 -29.78 35.49 -21.09
N VAL A 133 -29.07 36.57 -21.39
CA VAL A 133 -29.42 37.93 -20.93
C VAL A 133 -30.29 38.59 -21.98
N SER A 134 -31.57 38.76 -21.69
CA SER A 134 -32.47 39.54 -22.54
C SER A 134 -32.42 41.01 -22.15
N THR A 135 -32.38 41.90 -23.14
CA THR A 135 -32.36 43.36 -22.95
C THR A 135 -33.77 43.93 -22.83
N GLU A 136 -34.74 43.31 -23.49
CA GLU A 136 -36.17 43.51 -23.28
C GLU A 136 -36.69 42.62 -22.14
N GLY A 137 -37.61 43.16 -21.32
CA GLY A 137 -38.38 42.38 -20.35
C GLY A 137 -39.20 41.28 -21.04
N PRO A 138 -39.90 40.41 -20.29
CA PRO A 138 -40.63 39.30 -20.89
C PRO A 138 -41.70 39.84 -21.86
N HIS A 139 -41.40 39.83 -23.15
CA HIS A 139 -42.40 39.97 -24.18
C HIS A 139 -43.10 38.61 -24.22
N MET A 140 -44.32 38.55 -23.68
CA MET A 140 -45.24 37.45 -23.97
C MET A 140 -45.64 37.58 -25.43
N ASP A 141 -44.77 37.14 -26.34
CA ASP A 141 -45.20 36.74 -27.67
C ASP A 141 -45.81 35.36 -27.53
N ALA A 142 -47.11 35.37 -27.25
CA ALA A 142 -47.98 34.25 -27.50
C ALA A 142 -48.04 34.04 -29.00
N ASP A 143 -47.16 33.22 -29.55
CA ASP A 143 -47.46 32.38 -30.71
C ASP A 143 -46.46 31.23 -30.76
N GLY A 144 -47.03 30.02 -30.75
CA GLY A 144 -46.29 28.78 -30.58
C GLY A 144 -45.54 28.36 -31.83
N GLU A 145 -44.37 27.76 -31.61
CA GLU A 145 -43.85 26.72 -32.48
C GLU A 145 -43.10 25.69 -31.63
N SER A 146 -43.35 24.43 -31.93
CA SER A 146 -42.94 23.24 -31.20
C SER A 146 -41.43 23.18 -30.95
N THR A 147 -41.02 23.12 -29.67
CA THR A 147 -39.63 22.81 -29.32
C THR A 147 -39.59 21.62 -28.38
N ASP A 148 -38.84 20.63 -28.85
CA ASP A 148 -38.47 19.34 -28.27
C ASP A 148 -38.47 19.30 -26.73
N GLU A 149 -39.20 18.34 -26.15
CA GLU A 149 -39.41 18.16 -24.69
C GLU A 149 -38.12 17.82 -23.91
N ASN A 150 -36.96 17.78 -24.59
CA ASN A 150 -35.65 17.49 -24.02
C ASN A 150 -34.70 18.70 -23.93
N GLU A 151 -35.11 19.90 -24.36
CA GLU A 151 -34.29 21.10 -24.14
C GLU A 151 -34.54 21.67 -22.74
N VAL A 152 -33.56 21.51 -21.85
CA VAL A 152 -33.54 22.14 -20.53
C VAL A 152 -33.70 23.65 -20.70
N GLN A 153 -34.88 24.18 -20.37
CA GLN A 153 -35.24 25.59 -20.53
C GLN A 153 -34.10 26.48 -19.97
N GLN A 154 -33.43 27.19 -20.87
CA GLN A 154 -32.29 28.02 -20.51
C GLN A 154 -32.75 29.17 -19.60
N LEU A 155 -32.17 29.26 -18.40
CA LEU A 155 -32.48 30.30 -17.42
C LEU A 155 -32.27 31.70 -18.04
N HIS A 156 -33.38 32.41 -18.28
CA HIS A 156 -33.41 33.80 -18.71
C HIS A 156 -33.29 34.73 -17.50
N VAL A 157 -32.41 35.73 -17.58
CA VAL A 157 -32.23 36.74 -16.52
C VAL A 157 -32.05 38.11 -17.15
N THR A 158 -32.73 39.13 -16.61
CA THR A 158 -32.56 40.53 -17.04
C THR A 158 -31.16 41.02 -16.67
N LYS A 159 -30.58 41.93 -17.49
CA LYS A 159 -29.27 42.52 -17.19
C LYS A 159 -29.18 43.15 -15.79
N LYS A 160 -30.25 43.82 -15.33
CA LYS A 160 -30.32 44.43 -13.99
C LYS A 160 -30.22 43.38 -12.88
N ASP A 161 -30.99 42.30 -13.02
CA ASP A 161 -31.04 41.21 -12.05
C ASP A 161 -29.71 40.43 -12.01
N MET A 162 -29.08 40.23 -13.17
CA MET A 162 -27.76 39.59 -13.25
C MET A 162 -26.67 40.42 -12.56
N VAL A 163 -26.69 41.75 -12.74
CA VAL A 163 -25.72 42.64 -12.09
C VAL A 163 -25.93 42.67 -10.57
N ALA A 164 -27.18 42.75 -10.12
CA ALA A 164 -27.51 42.70 -8.69
C ALA A 164 -27.02 41.38 -8.05
N TRP A 165 -27.27 40.25 -8.72
CA TRP A 165 -26.79 38.94 -8.28
C TRP A 165 -25.25 38.85 -8.20
N VAL A 166 -24.52 39.40 -9.17
CA VAL A 166 -23.04 39.41 -9.13
C VAL A 166 -22.52 40.19 -7.92
N TYR A 167 -23.14 41.34 -7.60
CA TYR A 167 -22.75 42.12 -6.42
C TYR A 167 -23.04 41.38 -5.11
N GLU A 168 -24.18 40.70 -5.01
CA GLU A 168 -24.55 39.90 -3.84
C GLU A 168 -23.61 38.70 -3.64
N VAL A 169 -23.31 37.97 -4.72
CA VAL A 169 -22.35 36.87 -4.68
C VAL A 169 -20.96 37.35 -4.28
N ARG A 170 -20.50 38.48 -4.82
CA ARG A 170 -19.19 39.05 -4.45
C ARG A 170 -19.14 39.53 -2.99
N ALA A 171 -20.23 40.11 -2.49
CA ALA A 171 -20.34 40.52 -1.10
C ALA A 171 -20.36 39.32 -0.14
N SER A 172 -21.07 38.24 -0.50
CA SER A 172 -21.11 37.00 0.29
C SER A 172 -19.80 36.19 0.24
N SER A 173 -19.02 36.32 -0.84
CA SER A 173 -17.78 35.58 -1.06
C SER A 173 -16.52 36.29 -0.51
N SER A 174 -16.66 37.45 0.13
CA SER A 174 -15.55 38.17 0.78
C SER A 174 -15.55 38.05 2.31
N PRO A 175 -15.04 36.93 2.88
CA PRO A 175 -14.60 36.91 4.27
C PRO A 175 -13.11 36.55 4.38
N PHE A 176 -12.18 37.30 3.75
CA PHE A 176 -10.75 37.20 4.10
C PHE A 176 -9.89 38.35 3.51
N VAL A 177 -10.03 39.58 4.01
CA VAL A 177 -8.92 40.56 3.99
C VAL A 177 -9.03 41.40 5.25
N GLU A 178 -8.43 40.92 6.34
CA GLU A 178 -7.85 41.74 7.40
C GLU A 178 -7.22 40.78 8.40
N LEU A 179 -5.89 40.64 8.34
CA LEU A 179 -4.99 40.32 9.46
C LEU A 179 -3.56 40.26 8.90
N THR A 180 -3.03 41.44 8.57
CA THR A 180 -1.59 41.71 8.58
C THR A 180 -1.35 43.00 9.34
N SER A 181 -1.05 42.87 10.62
CA SER A 181 -0.10 43.72 11.34
C SER A 181 0.52 42.92 12.47
#